data_AF-A0A6J6DDV1-F1
#
_entry.id   AF-A0A6J6DDV1-F1
#
_cell.length_a   1.000
_cell.length_b   1.000
_cell.length_c   1.000
_cell.angle_alpha   90.00
_cell.angle_beta   90.00
_cell.angle_gamma   90.00
#
_symmetry.space_group_name_H-M   'P 1'
#
loop_
_entity.id
_entity.type
_entity.pdbx_description
1 polymer ?
#
loop_
_entity_poly.entity_id
_entity_poly.type
_entity_poly.pdbx_seq_one_letter_code
_entity_poly.pdbx_strand_id
1 'polypeptide(L)'
;MTFYGVLWAAASTDLIATFFHMSLNQVLVSMQIMLIAGPIFAYIVTKRTCLSLQRKDREIVLHGRETGRIVRLPHGEYIEVHEPLDKYEMYKLVDFKDYKPTIVRPNEKGKITVGTRIRSALSRIYFEDRISPVSQTELDQAQAHDHSPAIEGTKQDQLSK
;
A
#
# COMPACT_ATOMS: atom_id res chain seq x y z
N MET A 1 1.43 14.08 11.57
CA MET A 1 2.00 13.73 12.89
C MET A 1 3.44 14.17 13.05
N THR A 2 4.35 13.85 12.13
CA THR A 2 5.78 14.17 12.30
C THR A 2 6.10 15.65 12.46
N PHE A 3 5.49 16.55 11.67
CA PHE A 3 5.67 17.99 11.84
C PHE A 3 5.25 18.48 13.24
N TYR A 4 4.06 18.07 13.69
CA TYR A 4 3.56 18.38 15.03
C TYR A 4 4.45 17.77 16.12
N GLY A 5 4.87 16.52 15.97
CA GLY A 5 5.76 15.85 16.92
C GLY A 5 7.09 16.55 17.06
N VAL A 6 7.67 17.05 15.96
CA VAL A 6 8.89 17.86 15.99
C VAL A 6 8.66 19.19 16.71
N LEU A 7 7.55 19.89 16.46
CA LEU A 7 7.23 21.13 17.18
C LEU A 7 7.00 20.92 18.67
N TRP A 8 6.31 19.84 19.03
CA TRP A 8 6.10 19.46 20.43
C TRP A 8 7.42 19.10 21.12
N ALA A 9 8.29 18.34 20.46
CA ALA A 9 9.63 18.05 20.95
C ALA A 9 10.49 19.32 21.04
N ALA A 10 10.35 20.25 20.10
CA ALA A 10 11.04 21.53 20.10
C ALA A 10 10.62 22.41 21.29
N ALA A 11 9.39 22.30 21.78
CA ALA A 11 8.95 23.00 23.00
C ALA A 11 9.61 22.46 24.28
N SER A 12 10.22 21.27 24.24
CA SER A 12 10.89 20.62 25.37
C SER A 12 12.42 20.51 25.18
N THR A 13 13.02 21.37 24.36
CA THR A 13 14.46 21.33 24.05
C THR A 13 15.37 21.45 25.27
N ASP A 14 14.96 22.19 26.29
CA ASP A 14 15.75 22.37 27.52
C ASP A 14 15.82 21.09 28.36
N LEU A 15 14.71 20.33 28.43
CA LEU A 15 14.70 19.01 29.05
C LEU A 15 15.57 18.03 28.27
N ILE A 16 15.47 18.05 26.94
CA ILE A 16 16.29 17.19 26.07
C ILE A 16 17.77 17.50 26.28
N ALA A 17 18.17 18.76 26.32
CA ALA A 17 19.56 19.17 26.52
C ALA A 17 20.10 18.72 27.89
N THR A 18 19.29 18.82 28.95
CA THR A 18 19.69 18.45 30.32
C THR A 18 19.75 16.94 30.54
N PHE A 19 18.78 16.17 30.05
CA PHE A 19 18.78 14.70 30.21
C PHE A 19 19.81 13.98 29.35
N PHE A 20 20.07 14.48 28.14
CA PHE A 20 21.05 13.87 27.24
C PHE A 20 22.44 14.52 27.34
N HIS A 21 22.65 15.43 28.29
CA HIS A 21 23.89 16.18 28.50
C HIS A 21 24.47 16.78 27.21
N MET A 22 23.60 17.32 26.35
CA MET A 22 23.95 17.85 25.03
C MET A 22 23.93 19.38 25.04
N SER A 23 24.72 20.01 24.16
CA SER A 23 24.64 21.45 23.97
C SER A 23 23.27 21.87 23.44
N LEU A 24 22.68 22.91 24.04
CA LEU A 24 21.40 23.48 23.62
C LEU A 24 21.40 23.87 22.15
N ASN A 25 22.51 24.44 21.65
CA ASN A 25 22.66 24.83 20.25
C ASN A 25 22.57 23.63 19.31
N GLN A 26 23.13 22.47 19.69
CA GLN A 26 23.05 21.25 18.88
C GLN A 26 21.61 20.74 18.80
N VAL A 27 20.90 20.74 19.94
CA VAL A 27 19.50 20.32 20.00
C VAL A 27 18.63 21.23 19.13
N LEU A 28 18.78 22.56 19.22
CA LEU A 28 18.01 23.51 18.41
C LEU A 28 18.24 23.31 16.91
N VAL A 29 19.50 23.24 16.47
CA VAL A 29 19.84 23.05 15.05
C VAL A 29 19.28 21.71 14.55
N SER A 30 19.36 20.65 15.35
CA SER A 30 18.78 19.35 14.99
C SER A 30 17.26 19.39 14.81
N MET A 31 16.55 20.11 15.68
CA MET A 31 15.10 20.29 15.60
C MET A 31 14.70 21.12 14.37
N GLN A 32 15.47 22.15 14.02
CA GLN A 32 15.25 22.94 12.80
C GLN A 32 15.41 22.10 11.53
N ILE A 33 16.46 21.27 11.47
CA ILE A 33 16.68 20.36 10.35
C ILE A 33 15.53 19.34 10.28
N MET A 34 15.16 18.73 11.41
CA MET A 34 14.07 17.75 11.49
C MET A 34 12.70 18.34 11.16
N LEU A 35 12.48 19.63 11.41
CA LEU A 35 11.21 20.29 11.09
C LEU A 35 10.93 20.27 9.58
N ILE A 36 11.98 20.37 8.76
CA ILE A 36 11.88 20.36 7.30
C ILE A 36 12.10 18.95 6.75
N ALA A 37 13.17 18.27 7.16
CA ALA A 37 13.54 16.96 6.65
C ALA A 37 12.60 15.84 7.15
N GLY A 38 12.13 15.93 8.39
CA GLY A 38 11.29 14.93 9.04
C GLY A 38 9.97 14.65 8.30
N PRO A 39 9.16 15.68 7.94
CA PRO A 39 7.94 15.49 7.15
C PRO A 39 8.20 14.87 5.77
N ILE A 40 9.27 15.28 5.08
CA ILE A 40 9.63 14.74 3.77
C ILE A 40 9.98 13.26 3.87
N PHE A 41 10.84 12.91 4.84
CA PHE A 41 11.21 11.52 5.08
C PHE A 41 10.01 10.65 5.48
N ALA A 42 9.19 11.15 6.40
CA ALA A 42 7.99 10.46 6.86
C ALA A 42 7.00 10.21 5.71
N TYR A 43 6.84 11.17 4.80
CA TYR A 43 6.02 10.99 3.60
C TYR A 43 6.52 9.84 2.72
N ILE A 44 7.84 9.78 2.45
CA ILE A 44 8.42 8.72 1.61
C ILE A 44 8.20 7.34 2.23
N VAL A 45 8.47 7.20 3.53
CA VAL A 45 8.29 5.94 4.26
C VAL A 45 6.81 5.54 4.25
N THR A 46 5.92 6.46 4.64
CA THR A 46 4.49 6.19 4.70
C THR A 46 3.93 5.82 3.33
N LYS A 47 4.31 6.55 2.26
CA LYS A 47 3.88 6.24 0.88
C LYS A 47 4.29 4.81 0.51
N ARG A 48 5.54 4.42 0.76
CA ARG A 48 6.04 3.07 0.43
C ARG A 48 5.32 1.98 1.23
N THR A 49 5.08 2.19 2.51
CA THR A 49 4.36 1.24 3.37
C THR A 49 2.91 1.07 2.91
N CYS A 50 2.18 2.17 2.68
CA CYS A 50 0.80 2.10 2.21
C CYS A 50 0.66 1.42 0.85
N LEU A 51 1.57 1.69 -0.09
CA LEU A 51 1.57 1.00 -1.39
C LEU A 51 1.88 -0.49 -1.25
N SER A 52 2.76 -0.87 -0.32
CA SER A 52 3.07 -2.28 -0.07
C SER A 52 1.85 -3.02 0.52
N LEU A 53 1.12 -2.38 1.44
CA LEU A 53 -0.12 -2.90 2.00
C LEU A 53 -1.19 -3.08 0.91
N GLN A 54 -1.40 -2.07 0.07
CA GLN A 54 -2.36 -2.16 -1.04
C GLN A 54 -1.99 -3.27 -2.05
N ARG A 55 -0.70 -3.53 -2.29
CA ARG A 55 -0.27 -4.67 -3.13
C ARG A 55 -0.62 -6.00 -2.49
N LYS A 56 -0.47 -6.11 -1.17
CA LYS A 56 -0.85 -7.33 -0.45
C LYS A 56 -2.37 -7.52 -0.44
N ASP A 57 -3.13 -6.45 -0.23
CA ASP A 57 -4.60 -6.50 -0.33
C ASP A 57 -5.05 -6.94 -1.72
N ARG A 58 -4.38 -6.45 -2.79
CA ARG A 58 -4.64 -6.87 -4.17
C ARG A 58 -4.32 -8.36 -4.39
N GLU A 59 -3.23 -8.85 -3.84
CA GLU A 59 -2.85 -10.27 -3.91
C GLU A 59 -3.89 -11.17 -3.23
N ILE A 60 -4.39 -10.76 -2.06
CA ILE A 60 -5.45 -11.46 -1.32
C ILE A 60 -6.75 -11.54 -2.13
N VAL A 61 -7.10 -10.48 -2.87
CA VAL A 61 -8.28 -10.49 -3.75
C VAL A 61 -8.11 -11.46 -4.93
N LEU A 62 -6.90 -11.59 -5.47
CA LEU A 62 -6.64 -12.43 -6.64
C LEU A 62 -6.46 -13.91 -6.30
N HIS A 63 -5.75 -14.23 -5.22
CA HIS A 63 -5.36 -15.62 -4.88
C HIS A 63 -6.05 -16.16 -3.62
N GLY A 64 -6.82 -15.33 -2.91
CA GLY A 64 -7.41 -15.71 -1.62
C GLY A 64 -6.45 -15.48 -0.44
N ARG A 65 -6.87 -15.85 0.77
CA ARG A 65 -6.05 -15.68 1.98
C ARG A 65 -5.13 -16.86 2.19
N GLU A 66 -3.88 -16.55 2.51
CA GLU A 66 -2.88 -17.49 3.04
C GLU A 66 -3.39 -18.11 4.35
N THR A 67 -3.52 -19.43 4.40
CA THR A 67 -3.95 -20.16 5.60
C THR A 67 -2.78 -20.66 6.45
N GLY A 68 -1.55 -20.59 5.92
CA GLY A 68 -0.36 -21.19 6.54
C GLY A 68 -0.34 -22.72 6.53
N ARG A 69 -1.30 -23.38 5.84
CA ARG A 69 -1.31 -24.83 5.67
C ARG A 69 -0.57 -25.21 4.40
N ILE A 70 0.58 -25.85 4.57
CA ILE A 70 1.38 -26.38 3.47
C ILE A 70 1.02 -27.85 3.27
N VAL A 71 0.60 -28.22 2.06
CA VAL A 71 0.33 -29.61 1.68
C VAL A 71 1.39 -30.06 0.69
N ARG A 72 1.93 -31.26 0.90
CA ARG A 72 2.87 -31.90 -0.02
C ARG A 72 2.11 -32.76 -1.02
N LEU A 73 2.32 -32.51 -2.31
CA LEU A 73 1.68 -33.26 -3.38
C LEU A 73 2.41 -34.59 -3.64
N PRO A 74 1.76 -35.57 -4.30
CA PRO A 74 2.35 -36.89 -4.56
C PRO A 74 3.64 -36.83 -5.40
N HIS A 75 3.80 -35.78 -6.22
CA HIS A 75 5.00 -35.50 -7.01
C HIS A 75 6.09 -34.73 -6.24
N GLY A 76 5.86 -34.42 -4.96
CA GLY A 76 6.85 -33.81 -4.07
C GLY A 76 6.85 -32.28 -4.01
N GLU A 77 5.94 -31.60 -4.70
CA GLU A 77 5.76 -30.14 -4.61
C GLU A 77 5.05 -29.75 -3.31
N TYR A 78 5.32 -28.54 -2.82
CA TYR A 78 4.65 -27.95 -1.67
C TYR A 78 3.78 -26.80 -2.14
N ILE A 79 2.48 -26.89 -1.89
CA ILE A 79 1.51 -25.83 -2.22
C ILE A 79 0.91 -25.30 -0.91
N GLU A 80 0.81 -23.99 -0.80
CA GLU A 80 0.04 -23.35 0.26
C GLU A 80 -1.44 -23.34 -0.12
N VAL A 81 -2.27 -23.88 0.77
CA VAL A 81 -3.72 -23.87 0.58
C VAL A 81 -4.22 -22.46 0.84
N HIS A 82 -4.74 -21.82 -0.21
CA HIS A 82 -5.41 -20.53 -0.09
C HIS A 82 -6.90 -20.73 0.16
N GLU A 83 -7.44 -20.01 1.14
CA GLU A 83 -8.88 -19.98 1.38
C GLU A 83 -9.52 -18.88 0.52
N PRO A 84 -10.56 -19.19 -0.27
CA PRO A 84 -11.24 -18.18 -1.07
C PRO A 84 -11.87 -17.13 -0.14
N LEU A 85 -11.63 -15.86 -0.45
CA LEU A 85 -12.17 -14.76 0.33
C LEU A 85 -13.70 -14.68 0.15
N ASP A 86 -14.43 -14.40 1.23
CA ASP A 86 -15.87 -14.14 1.14
C ASP A 86 -16.15 -12.94 0.23
N LYS A 87 -17.24 -13.02 -0.55
CA LYS A 87 -17.59 -12.01 -1.56
C LYS A 87 -17.80 -10.63 -0.94
N TYR A 88 -18.32 -10.56 0.28
CA TYR A 88 -18.53 -9.29 0.99
C TYR A 88 -17.21 -8.65 1.42
N GLU A 89 -16.24 -9.45 1.86
CA GLU A 89 -14.91 -8.95 2.21
C GLU A 89 -14.16 -8.49 0.96
N MET A 90 -14.22 -9.27 -0.12
CA MET A 90 -13.62 -8.92 -1.40
C MET A 90 -14.11 -7.56 -1.92
N TYR A 91 -15.42 -7.29 -1.83
CA TYR A 91 -15.97 -6.00 -2.27
C TYR A 91 -15.37 -4.82 -1.50
N LYS A 92 -15.15 -4.95 -0.18
CA LYS A 92 -14.52 -3.90 0.63
C LYS A 92 -13.08 -3.60 0.20
N LEU A 93 -12.34 -4.62 -0.24
CA LEU A 93 -10.95 -4.46 -0.67
C LEU A 93 -10.84 -3.81 -2.06
N VAL A 94 -11.87 -3.93 -2.90
CA VAL A 94 -11.88 -3.38 -4.26
C VAL A 94 -12.57 -2.00 -4.34
N ASP A 95 -13.43 -1.67 -3.36
CA ASP A 95 -14.21 -0.43 -3.31
C ASP A 95 -13.41 0.80 -2.84
N PHE A 96 -12.36 1.15 -3.58
CA PHE A 96 -11.61 2.39 -3.36
C PHE A 96 -11.48 3.22 -4.65
N LYS A 97 -11.39 4.55 -4.49
CA LYS A 97 -11.31 5.49 -5.61
C LYS A 97 -9.90 5.52 -6.21
N ASP A 98 -9.79 5.22 -7.50
CA ASP A 98 -8.55 5.39 -8.28
C ASP A 98 -8.40 6.85 -8.75
N TYR A 99 -7.39 7.56 -8.26
CA TYR A 99 -7.05 8.93 -8.68
C TYR A 99 -5.93 8.91 -9.70
N LYS A 100 -6.24 9.25 -10.96
CA LYS A 100 -5.27 9.26 -12.05
C LYS A 100 -4.45 10.57 -12.07
N PRO A 101 -3.15 10.51 -12.42
CA PRO A 101 -2.34 11.69 -12.65
C PRO A 101 -3.02 12.65 -13.63
N THR A 102 -2.92 13.94 -13.35
CA THR A 102 -3.53 14.95 -14.23
C THR A 102 -2.66 15.14 -15.46
N ILE A 103 -3.23 14.87 -16.64
CA ILE A 103 -2.59 15.17 -17.92
C ILE A 103 -2.55 16.68 -18.13
N VAL A 104 -1.42 17.19 -18.64
CA VAL A 104 -1.30 18.61 -18.99
C VAL A 104 -2.28 18.92 -20.12
N ARG A 105 -3.22 19.83 -19.87
CA ARG A 105 -4.10 20.38 -20.90
C ARG A 105 -3.74 21.85 -21.14
N PRO A 106 -3.65 22.30 -22.41
CA PRO A 106 -3.52 23.72 -22.72
C PRO A 106 -4.73 24.50 -22.19
N ASN A 107 -4.51 25.72 -21.71
CA ASN A 107 -5.60 26.63 -21.35
C ASN A 107 -6.37 27.07 -22.60
N GLU A 108 -7.47 27.81 -22.44
CA GLU A 108 -8.29 28.36 -23.56
C GLU A 108 -7.47 29.13 -24.60
N LYS A 109 -6.33 29.70 -24.21
CA LYS A 109 -5.38 30.42 -25.09
C LYS A 109 -4.33 29.52 -25.76
N GLY A 110 -4.45 28.19 -25.67
CA GLY A 110 -3.53 27.21 -26.24
C GLY A 110 -2.14 27.14 -25.60
N LYS A 111 -1.86 27.93 -24.54
CA LYS A 111 -0.56 27.98 -23.87
C LYS A 111 -0.52 27.06 -22.65
N ILE A 112 0.58 26.34 -22.50
CA ILE A 112 0.91 25.59 -21.28
C ILE A 112 1.64 26.54 -20.33
N THR A 113 1.03 26.86 -19.20
CA THR A 113 1.66 27.71 -18.19
C THR A 113 2.67 26.91 -17.37
N VAL A 114 3.66 27.59 -16.81
CA VAL A 114 4.64 26.95 -15.91
C VAL A 114 3.94 26.32 -14.70
N GLY A 115 2.90 26.98 -14.18
CA GLY A 115 2.08 26.45 -13.08
C GLY A 115 1.36 25.14 -13.42
N THR A 116 0.80 24.99 -14.63
CA THR A 116 0.17 23.71 -15.02
C THR A 116 1.20 22.61 -15.19
N ARG A 117 2.40 22.93 -15.65
CA ARG A 117 3.51 21.96 -15.74
C ARG A 117 3.95 21.48 -14.35
N ILE A 118 4.14 22.38 -13.39
CA ILE A 118 4.50 22.04 -12.00
C ILE A 118 3.41 21.20 -11.35
N ARG A 119 2.14 21.61 -11.49
CA ARG A 119 0.99 20.85 -10.95
C ARG A 119 0.92 19.43 -11.52
N SER A 120 1.11 19.28 -12.82
CA SER A 120 1.12 17.96 -13.45
C SER A 120 2.30 17.12 -12.97
N ALA A 121 3.50 17.71 -12.82
CA ALA A 121 4.67 17.02 -12.28
C ALA A 121 4.43 16.53 -10.84
N LEU A 122 3.90 17.38 -9.96
CA LEU A 122 3.51 16.97 -8.60
C LEU A 122 2.46 15.87 -8.61
N SER A 123 1.44 15.99 -9.47
CA SER A 123 0.42 14.95 -9.60
C SER A 123 1.00 13.63 -10.06
N ARG A 124 2.02 13.66 -10.92
CA ARG A 124 2.71 12.47 -11.38
C ARG A 124 3.48 11.83 -10.23
N ILE A 125 4.30 12.59 -9.52
CA ILE A 125 5.06 12.12 -8.35
C ILE A 125 4.14 11.46 -7.30
N TYR A 126 2.93 11.97 -7.11
CA TYR A 126 1.99 11.42 -6.13
C TYR A 126 1.21 10.19 -6.66
N PHE A 127 0.68 10.24 -7.87
CA PHE A 127 -0.28 9.26 -8.41
C PHE A 127 0.30 8.27 -9.44
N GLU A 128 1.59 8.36 -9.77
CA GLU A 128 2.24 7.45 -10.73
C GLU A 128 2.35 6.03 -10.17
N ASP A 129 2.79 5.88 -8.92
CA ASP A 129 2.97 4.56 -8.26
C ASP A 129 1.67 3.95 -7.69
N ARG A 130 0.50 4.48 -8.06
CA ARG A 130 -0.78 4.04 -7.48
C ARG A 130 -1.13 2.62 -7.92
N ILE A 131 -1.86 1.90 -7.07
CA ILE A 131 -2.38 0.56 -7.38
C ILE A 131 -3.82 0.71 -7.82
N SER A 132 -4.14 0.22 -9.02
CA SER A 132 -5.52 0.22 -9.52
C SER A 132 -6.33 -0.90 -8.85
N PRO A 133 -7.64 -0.69 -8.63
CA PRO A 133 -8.52 -1.76 -8.19
C PRO A 133 -8.53 -2.91 -9.21
N VAL A 134 -8.74 -4.13 -8.72
CA VAL A 134 -8.75 -5.34 -9.54
C VAL A 134 -9.95 -5.30 -10.49
N SER A 135 -9.69 -5.48 -11.79
CA SER A 135 -10.74 -5.59 -12.80
C SER A 135 -11.31 -7.01 -12.85
N GLN A 136 -12.59 -7.17 -13.24
CA GLN A 136 -13.20 -8.50 -13.42
C GLN A 136 -12.40 -9.38 -14.37
N THR A 137 -11.82 -8.80 -15.42
CA THR A 137 -10.94 -9.51 -16.36
C THR A 137 -9.69 -10.08 -15.69
N GLU A 138 -9.17 -9.43 -14.65
CA GLU A 138 -7.99 -9.91 -13.91
C GLU A 138 -8.38 -11.01 -12.91
N LEU A 139 -9.58 -10.94 -12.33
CA LEU A 139 -10.15 -12.00 -11.49
C LEU A 139 -10.39 -13.28 -12.30
N ASP A 140 -10.96 -13.17 -13.49
CA ASP A 140 -11.21 -14.31 -14.38
C ASP A 140 -9.90 -14.99 -14.80
N GLN A 141 -8.84 -14.20 -15.04
CA GLN A 141 -7.51 -14.72 -15.34
C GLN A 141 -6.88 -15.42 -14.14
N ALA A 142 -6.99 -14.86 -12.93
CA ALA A 142 -6.48 -15.50 -11.72
C ALA A 142 -7.17 -16.85 -11.46
N GLN A 143 -8.51 -16.89 -11.60
CA GLN A 143 -9.28 -18.14 -11.48
C GLN A 143 -8.88 -19.17 -12.54
N ALA A 144 -8.64 -18.74 -13.79
CA ALA A 144 -8.18 -19.63 -14.85
C ALA A 144 -6.78 -20.21 -14.60
N HIS A 145 -5.91 -19.47 -13.90
CA HIS A 145 -4.56 -19.92 -13.55
C HIS A 145 -4.53 -20.87 -12.35
N ASP A 146 -5.43 -20.73 -11.37
CA ASP A 146 -5.54 -21.62 -10.22
C ASP A 146 -6.21 -22.97 -10.54
N HIS A 147 -6.89 -23.09 -11.69
CA HIS A 147 -7.44 -24.36 -12.19
C HIS A 147 -6.37 -25.27 -12.84
N SER A 148 -5.33 -25.63 -12.08
CA SER A 148 -4.61 -26.92 -12.26
C SER A 148 -5.25 -27.95 -11.32
N PRO A 149 -5.33 -29.24 -11.74
CA PRO A 149 -6.52 -30.06 -11.54
C PRO A 149 -6.89 -30.20 -10.06
N ALA A 150 -8.09 -29.73 -9.74
CA ALA A 150 -8.75 -30.03 -8.49
C ALA A 150 -8.74 -31.55 -8.28
N ILE A 151 -8.13 -32.00 -7.19
CA ILE A 151 -8.39 -33.34 -6.67
C ILE A 151 -9.84 -33.30 -6.19
N GLU A 152 -10.71 -33.93 -6.98
CA GLU A 152 -12.07 -34.29 -6.63
C GLU A 152 -12.07 -34.97 -5.26
N GLY A 153 -12.43 -34.22 -4.23
CA GLY A 153 -12.82 -34.79 -2.94
C GLY A 153 -14.08 -35.61 -3.16
N THR A 154 -13.90 -36.93 -3.23
CA THR A 154 -14.98 -37.91 -3.37
C THR A 154 -16.05 -37.64 -2.30
N LYS A 155 -17.24 -37.22 -2.73
CA LYS A 155 -18.47 -37.26 -1.92
C LYS A 155 -18.81 -38.72 -1.66
N GLN A 156 -18.40 -39.25 -0.51
CA GLN A 156 -18.89 -40.50 0.04
C GLN A 156 -19.27 -40.24 1.50
N ASP A 157 -20.45 -39.65 1.75
CA ASP A 157 -21.18 -39.93 3.00
C ASP A 157 -22.67 -39.53 2.97
N GLN A 158 -23.42 -39.97 1.96
CA GLN A 158 -24.89 -39.97 2.01
C GLN A 158 -25.48 -41.23 1.37
N LEU A 159 -25.16 -42.40 1.94
CA LEU A 159 -26.05 -43.56 1.88
C LEU A 159 -25.64 -44.58 2.97
N SER A 160 -26.27 -44.50 4.15
CA SER A 160 -26.61 -45.62 5.07
C SER A 160 -26.66 -45.17 6.54
N LYS A 161 -27.78 -44.58 6.95
CA LYS A 161 -28.73 -45.10 7.97
C LYS A 161 -29.71 -44.02 8.41
#